data_AF-A0A933UU19-F1
#
_entry.id   AF-A0A933UU19-F1
#
_cell.length_a   1.000
_cell.length_b   1.000
_cell.length_c   1.000
_cell.angle_alpha   90.00
_cell.angle_beta   90.00
_cell.angle_gamma   90.00
#
_symmetry.space_group_name_H-M   'P 1'
#
loop_
_entity.id
_entity.type
_entity.pdbx_description
1 polymer ?
#
loop_
_entity_poly.entity_id
_entity_poly.type
_entity_poly.pdbx_seq_one_letter_code
_entity_poly.pdbx_strand_id
1 'polypeptide(L)'
;MAGKLTTLIRLNKWTVDERRRELGLLLAQEEALNQTLQRLFEELAAEQRFAAEHALEGGALYGAYARAHITRRDGIRTQIAALEKEILAARDRLAEAYRELKTYETAQANREKAERLEEGRREQKIQDEVGQTLHRRRIQTT
;
A
#
# COMPACT_ATOMS: atom_id res chain seq x y z
N MET A 1 -0.92 -30.90 -1.92
CA MET A 1 -0.59 -29.78 -2.83
C MET A 1 -1.40 -28.50 -2.54
N ALA A 2 -2.69 -28.56 -2.16
CA ALA A 2 -3.52 -27.37 -1.85
C ALA A 2 -2.92 -26.44 -0.78
N GLY A 3 -2.36 -26.99 0.30
CA GLY A 3 -1.74 -26.20 1.37
C GLY A 3 -0.54 -25.34 0.95
N LYS A 4 0.14 -25.66 -0.16
CA LYS A 4 1.29 -24.85 -0.63
C LYS A 4 0.84 -23.48 -1.16
N LEU A 5 -0.28 -23.41 -1.89
CA LEU A 5 -0.76 -22.17 -2.49
C LEU A 5 -1.36 -21.22 -1.46
N THR A 6 -2.11 -21.75 -0.50
CA THR A 6 -2.65 -20.97 0.62
C THR A 6 -1.54 -20.37 1.48
N THR A 7 -0.44 -21.10 1.71
CA THR A 7 0.75 -20.57 2.40
C THR A 7 1.41 -19.43 1.61
N LEU A 8 1.56 -19.58 0.29
CA LEU A 8 2.11 -18.51 -0.57
C LEU A 8 1.25 -17.25 -0.56
N ILE A 9 -0.08 -17.40 -0.57
CA ILE A 9 -1.01 -16.27 -0.47
C ILE A 9 -0.87 -15.57 0.88
N ARG A 10 -0.75 -16.31 1.97
CA ARG A 10 -0.52 -15.71 3.30
C ARG A 10 0.79 -14.94 3.37
N LEU A 11 1.86 -15.51 2.82
CA LEU A 11 3.15 -14.85 2.73
C LEU A 11 3.05 -13.54 1.94
N ASN A 12 2.43 -13.58 0.76
CA ASN A 12 2.24 -12.40 -0.09
C ASN A 12 1.35 -11.32 0.55
N LYS A 13 0.32 -11.70 1.30
CA LYS A 13 -0.47 -10.74 2.10
C LYS A 13 0.39 -10.03 3.12
N TRP A 14 1.24 -10.78 3.83
CA TRP A 14 2.18 -10.19 4.78
C TRP A 14 3.17 -9.26 4.08
N THR A 15 3.69 -9.62 2.92
CA THR A 15 4.56 -8.75 2.10
C THR A 15 3.84 -7.46 1.70
N VAL A 16 2.59 -7.53 1.24
CA VAL A 16 1.79 -6.32 0.94
C VAL A 16 1.64 -5.43 2.17
N ASP A 17 1.34 -6.01 3.32
CA ASP A 17 1.21 -5.25 4.56
C ASP A 17 2.53 -4.62 5.02
N GLU A 18 3.66 -5.31 4.83
CA GLU A 18 5.00 -4.76 5.06
C GLU A 18 5.28 -3.56 4.16
N ARG A 19 5.02 -3.67 2.84
CA ARG A 19 5.19 -2.56 1.89
C ARG A 19 4.27 -1.38 2.18
N ARG A 20 3.04 -1.63 2.64
CA ARG A 20 2.14 -0.57 3.10
C ARG A 20 2.70 0.18 4.30
N ARG A 21 3.24 -0.53 5.28
CA ARG A 21 3.86 0.10 6.47
C ARG A 21 5.09 0.92 6.07
N GLU A 22 5.94 0.36 5.21
CA GLU A 22 7.12 1.06 4.67
C GLU A 22 6.71 2.39 4.00
N LEU A 23 5.72 2.35 3.09
CA LEU A 23 5.18 3.55 2.44
C LEU A 23 4.58 4.54 3.47
N GLY A 24 3.84 4.03 4.46
CA GLY A 24 3.26 4.86 5.51
C GLY A 24 4.30 5.60 6.34
N LEU A 25 5.43 4.96 6.65
CA LEU A 25 6.55 5.59 7.37
C LEU A 25 7.20 6.70 6.54
N LEU A 26 7.37 6.50 5.24
CA LEU A 26 7.93 7.53 4.35
C LEU A 26 7.00 8.74 4.22
N LEU A 27 5.70 8.52 4.04
CA LEU A 27 4.70 9.58 3.99
C LEU A 27 4.63 10.37 5.31
N ALA A 28 4.73 9.68 6.45
CA ALA A 28 4.77 10.35 7.75
C ALA A 28 6.02 11.23 7.92
N GLN A 29 7.17 10.79 7.40
CA GLN A 29 8.41 11.58 7.41
C GLN A 29 8.30 12.82 6.52
N GLU A 30 7.77 12.67 5.30
CA GLU A 30 7.50 13.78 4.39
C GLU A 30 6.57 14.83 5.03
N GLU A 31 5.47 14.39 5.63
CA GLU A 31 4.53 15.26 6.35
C GLU A 31 5.20 16.00 7.50
N ALA A 32 6.04 15.33 8.31
CA ALA A 32 6.77 15.98 9.40
C ALA A 32 7.74 17.07 8.90
N LEU A 33 8.40 16.85 7.75
CA LEU A 33 9.27 17.87 7.14
C LEU A 33 8.46 19.05 6.59
N ASN A 34 7.31 18.79 5.97
CA ASN A 34 6.40 19.84 5.50
C ASN A 34 5.89 20.71 6.67
N GLN A 35 5.50 20.10 7.79
CA GLN A 35 5.12 20.83 8.99
C GLN A 35 6.28 21.65 9.56
N THR A 36 7.50 21.10 9.55
CA THR A 36 8.70 21.82 9.96
C THR A 36 8.96 23.02 9.06
N LEU A 37 8.80 22.87 7.74
CA LEU A 37 8.93 23.93 6.76
C LEU A 37 7.89 25.04 6.97
N GLN A 38 6.65 24.67 7.28
CA GLN A 38 5.59 25.63 7.59
C GLN A 38 5.90 26.45 8.85
N ARG A 39 6.28 25.79 9.95
CA ARG A 39 6.70 26.48 11.19
C ARG A 39 7.86 27.43 10.95
N LEU A 40 8.82 27.00 10.13
CA LEU A 40 9.96 27.82 9.75
C LEU A 40 9.49 29.10 9.02
N PHE A 41 8.48 29.03 8.14
CA PHE A 41 7.91 30.24 7.52
C PHE A 41 7.21 31.17 8.51
N GLU A 42 6.47 30.62 9.48
CA GLU A 42 5.81 31.38 10.54
C GLU A 42 6.85 32.11 11.42
N GLU A 43 7.93 31.44 11.79
CA GLU A 43 9.06 32.01 12.54
C GLU A 43 9.71 33.20 11.81
N LEU A 44 9.97 33.07 10.50
CA LEU A 44 10.55 34.16 9.70
C LEU A 44 9.62 35.36 9.61
N ALA A 45 8.32 35.13 9.45
CA ALA A 45 7.34 36.21 9.39
C ALA A 45 7.27 36.98 10.72
N ALA A 46 7.36 36.28 11.86
CA ALA A 46 7.44 36.90 13.17
C ALA A 46 8.74 37.72 13.33
N GLU A 47 9.88 37.14 12.96
CA GLU A 47 11.19 37.81 13.04
C GLU A 47 11.24 39.06 12.14
N GLN A 48 10.64 38.99 10.95
CA GLN A 48 10.57 40.14 10.03
C GLN A 48 9.74 41.29 10.62
N ARG A 49 8.64 41.00 11.31
CA ARG A 49 7.83 42.02 11.98
C ARG A 49 8.61 42.67 13.13
N PHE A 50 9.27 41.86 13.95
CA PHE A 50 10.12 42.35 15.04
C PHE A 50 11.24 43.27 14.53
N ALA A 51 11.96 42.87 13.48
CA ALA A 51 13.01 43.67 12.89
C ALA A 51 12.49 45.00 12.28
N ALA A 52 11.27 45.00 11.73
CA ALA A 52 10.63 46.21 11.20
C ALA A 52 10.22 47.20 12.32
N GLU A 53 9.79 46.68 13.48
CA GLU A 53 9.43 47.48 14.66
C GLU A 53 10.67 48.07 15.37
N HIS A 54 11.83 47.39 15.27
CA HIS A 54 13.09 47.76 15.94
C HIS A 54 14.22 48.08 14.96
N ALA A 55 14.01 49.05 14.06
CA ALA A 55 14.86 49.34 12.90
C ALA A 55 16.36 49.60 13.18
N LEU A 56 16.71 50.16 14.35
CA LEU A 56 18.10 50.52 14.70
C LEU A 56 18.97 49.31 15.10
N GLU A 57 18.38 48.31 15.77
CA GLU A 57 19.07 47.12 16.29
C GLU A 57 18.78 45.87 15.43
N GLY A 58 17.60 45.79 14.83
CA GLY A 58 17.11 44.62 14.11
C GLY A 58 17.66 44.44 12.70
N GLY A 59 18.02 45.51 11.98
CA GLY A 59 18.36 45.42 10.56
C GLY A 59 19.59 44.55 10.23
N ALA A 60 20.67 44.67 11.01
CA ALA A 60 21.89 43.89 10.80
C ALA A 60 21.74 42.42 11.26
N LEU A 61 21.05 42.20 12.38
CA LEU A 61 20.79 40.86 12.92
C LEU A 61 19.82 40.07 12.02
N TYR A 62 18.79 40.73 11.50
CA TYR A 62 17.81 40.13 10.59
C TYR A 62 18.45 39.60 9.30
N GLY A 63 19.43 40.32 8.74
CA GLY A 63 20.14 39.87 7.53
C GLY A 63 20.87 38.53 7.73
N ALA A 64 21.49 38.32 8.90
CA ALA A 64 22.13 37.05 9.24
C ALA A 64 21.10 35.94 9.48
N TYR A 65 20.01 36.25 10.20
CA TYR A 65 18.91 35.34 10.44
C TYR A 65 18.26 34.86 9.13
N ALA A 66 17.94 35.77 8.21
CA ALA A 66 17.33 35.45 6.93
C ALA A 66 18.19 34.51 6.08
N ARG A 67 19.53 34.69 6.08
CA ARG A 67 20.46 33.77 5.38
C ARG A 67 20.47 32.36 5.99
N ALA A 68 20.51 32.27 7.33
CA ALA A 68 20.44 30.99 8.03
C ALA A 68 19.10 30.28 7.75
N HIS A 69 18.00 31.04 7.73
CA HIS A 69 16.66 30.56 7.42
C HIS A 69 16.58 29.99 6.00
N ILE A 70 17.05 30.72 4.99
CA ILE A 70 17.10 30.26 3.59
C ILE A 70 17.88 28.95 3.49
N THR A 71 19.05 28.88 4.12
CA THR A 71 19.90 27.67 4.10
C THR A 71 19.17 26.47 4.70
N ARG A 72 18.51 26.65 5.85
CA ARG A 72 17.74 25.59 6.51
C ARG A 72 16.53 25.16 5.69
N ARG A 73 15.79 26.12 5.12
CA ARG A 73 14.64 25.89 4.23
C ARG A 73 15.05 25.06 3.02
N ASP A 74 16.14 25.43 2.35
CA ASP A 74 16.61 24.75 1.14
C ASP A 74 17.13 23.34 1.47
N GLY A 75 17.73 23.15 2.64
CA GLY A 75 18.06 21.82 3.18
C GLY A 75 16.83 20.94 3.37
N ILE A 76 15.78 21.44 4.03
CA ILE A 76 14.51 20.70 4.22
C ILE A 76 13.86 20.36 2.88
N ARG A 77 13.82 21.31 1.94
CA ARG A 77 13.28 21.07 0.58
C ARG A 77 14.05 19.98 -0.16
N THR A 78 15.37 19.95 -0.02
CA THR A 78 16.21 18.90 -0.62
C THR A 78 15.87 17.52 -0.03
N GLN A 79 15.64 17.45 1.30
CA GLN A 79 15.24 16.21 1.96
C GLN A 79 13.84 15.76 1.52
N ILE A 80 12.87 16.68 1.39
CA ILE A 80 11.53 16.38 0.86
C ILE A 80 11.63 15.81 -0.56
N ALA A 81 12.39 16.47 -1.45
CA ALA A 81 12.56 15.99 -2.82
C ALA A 81 13.25 14.62 -2.93
N ALA A 82 14.08 14.25 -1.96
CA ALA A 82 14.64 12.90 -1.85
C ALA A 82 13.58 11.89 -1.40
N LEU A 83 12.81 12.22 -0.36
CA LEU A 83 11.72 11.39 0.14
C LEU A 83 10.64 11.16 -0.92
N GLU A 84 10.28 12.18 -1.71
CA GLU A 84 9.30 12.04 -2.80
C GLU A 84 9.69 10.94 -3.80
N LYS A 85 11.00 10.83 -4.13
CA LYS A 85 11.52 9.76 -4.99
C LYS A 85 11.45 8.39 -4.32
N GLU A 86 11.76 8.33 -3.02
CA GLU A 86 11.65 7.10 -2.24
C GLU A 86 10.21 6.63 -2.08
N ILE A 87 9.27 7.57 -1.88
CA ILE A 87 7.82 7.33 -1.82
C ILE A 87 7.33 6.79 -3.16
N LEU A 88 7.76 7.36 -4.29
CA LEU A 88 7.42 6.84 -5.62
C LEU A 88 7.91 5.40 -5.76
N ALA A 89 9.17 5.12 -5.43
CA ALA A 89 9.72 3.78 -5.50
C ALA A 89 9.01 2.80 -4.53
N ALA A 90 8.60 3.25 -3.35
CA ALA A 90 7.84 2.44 -2.39
C ALA A 90 6.43 2.13 -2.90
N ARG A 91 5.77 3.07 -3.59
CA ARG A 91 4.49 2.85 -4.27
C ARG A 91 4.62 1.78 -5.36
N ASP A 92 5.70 1.81 -6.13
CA ASP A 92 5.96 0.79 -7.16
C ASP A 92 6.19 -0.59 -6.54
N ARG A 93 6.98 -0.68 -5.45
CA ARG A 93 7.16 -1.93 -4.70
C ARG A 93 5.84 -2.48 -4.14
N LEU A 94 4.98 -1.61 -3.61
CA LEU A 94 3.66 -1.99 -3.11
C LEU A 94 2.77 -2.49 -4.26
N ALA A 95 2.77 -1.80 -5.39
CA ALA A 95 2.01 -2.20 -6.57
C ALA A 95 2.46 -3.58 -7.09
N GLU A 96 3.76 -3.86 -7.10
CA GLU A 96 4.30 -5.16 -7.48
C GLU A 96 3.85 -6.26 -6.51
N ALA A 97 3.96 -6.04 -5.20
CA ALA A 97 3.50 -7.00 -4.20
C ALA A 97 2.00 -7.33 -4.35
N TYR A 98 1.18 -6.35 -4.74
CA TYR A 98 -0.23 -6.59 -5.05
C TYR A 98 -0.45 -7.44 -6.28
N ARG A 99 0.31 -7.21 -7.36
CA ARG A 99 0.24 -8.02 -8.58
C ARG A 99 0.60 -9.47 -8.28
N GLU A 100 1.63 -9.70 -7.49
CA GLU A 100 2.07 -11.03 -7.08
C GLU A 100 0.99 -11.74 -6.24
N LEU A 101 0.48 -11.06 -5.20
CA LEU A 101 -0.64 -11.57 -4.39
C LEU A 101 -1.84 -11.96 -5.26
N LYS A 102 -2.23 -11.07 -6.20
CA LYS A 102 -3.39 -11.31 -7.05
C LYS A 102 -3.21 -12.49 -8.00
N THR A 103 -1.99 -12.72 -8.45
CA THR A 103 -1.64 -13.87 -9.29
C THR A 103 -1.91 -15.17 -8.53
N TYR A 104 -1.44 -15.27 -7.29
CA TYR A 104 -1.67 -16.46 -6.47
C TYR A 104 -3.14 -16.65 -6.09
N GLU A 105 -3.85 -15.57 -5.74
CA GLU A 105 -5.29 -15.63 -5.44
C GLU A 105 -6.11 -16.12 -6.65
N THR A 106 -5.75 -15.66 -7.86
CA THR A 106 -6.43 -16.08 -9.09
C THR A 106 -6.13 -17.55 -9.40
N ALA A 107 -4.89 -18.00 -9.20
CA ALA A 107 -4.53 -19.41 -9.34
C ALA A 107 -5.32 -20.29 -8.35
N GLN A 108 -5.49 -19.84 -7.10
CA GLN A 108 -6.28 -20.58 -6.11
C GLN A 108 -7.75 -20.65 -6.51
N ALA A 109 -8.35 -19.52 -6.90
CA ALA A 109 -9.75 -19.46 -7.30
C ALA A 109 -10.04 -20.37 -8.51
N ASN A 110 -9.14 -20.40 -9.50
CA ASN A 110 -9.26 -21.27 -10.67
C ASN A 110 -9.20 -22.76 -10.28
N ARG A 111 -8.32 -23.10 -9.36
CA ARG A 111 -8.21 -24.47 -8.83
C ARG A 111 -9.48 -24.90 -8.11
N GLU A 112 -9.97 -24.09 -7.18
CA GLU A 112 -11.21 -24.37 -6.44
C GLU A 112 -12.41 -24.50 -7.40
N LYS A 113 -12.45 -23.68 -8.45
CA LYS A 113 -13.47 -23.79 -9.50
C LYS A 113 -13.38 -25.13 -10.24
N ALA A 114 -12.17 -25.58 -10.59
CA ALA A 114 -11.97 -26.85 -11.25
C ALA A 114 -12.36 -28.04 -10.34
N GLU A 115 -11.97 -28.01 -9.07
CA GLU A 115 -12.33 -29.03 -8.07
C GLU A 115 -13.86 -29.12 -7.91
N ARG A 116 -14.56 -27.98 -7.75
CA ARG A 116 -16.04 -27.95 -7.69
C ARG A 116 -16.71 -28.50 -8.95
N LEU A 117 -16.17 -28.20 -10.13
CA LEU A 117 -16.71 -28.71 -11.40
C LEU A 117 -16.52 -30.23 -11.52
N GLU A 118 -15.39 -30.77 -11.05
CA GLU A 118 -15.17 -32.21 -11.02
C GLU A 118 -16.10 -32.91 -10.02
N GLU A 119 -16.28 -32.36 -8.82
CA GLU A 119 -17.21 -32.87 -7.82
C GLU A 119 -18.64 -32.90 -8.35
N GLY A 120 -19.12 -31.79 -8.92
CA GLY A 120 -20.45 -31.73 -9.54
C GLY A 120 -20.63 -32.73 -10.69
N ARG A 121 -19.59 -32.97 -11.51
CA ARG A 121 -19.63 -34.02 -12.55
C ARG A 121 -19.71 -35.43 -11.95
N ARG A 122 -19.03 -35.69 -10.83
CA ARG A 122 -19.09 -37.00 -10.15
C ARG A 122 -20.47 -37.21 -9.52
N GLU A 123 -20.99 -36.21 -8.85
CA GLU A 123 -22.33 -36.25 -8.24
C GLU A 123 -23.42 -36.46 -9.30
N GLN A 124 -23.36 -35.77 -10.43
CA GLN A 124 -24.31 -35.95 -11.53
C GLN A 124 -24.29 -37.38 -12.06
N LYS A 125 -23.11 -37.96 -12.29
CA LYS A 125 -23.00 -39.36 -12.75
C LYS A 125 -23.65 -40.34 -11.76
N ILE A 126 -23.42 -40.15 -10.46
CA ILE A 126 -24.02 -40.98 -9.42
C ILE A 126 -25.55 -40.83 -9.44
N GLN A 127 -26.06 -39.61 -9.56
CA GLN A 127 -27.51 -39.36 -9.64
C GLN A 127 -28.14 -40.02 -10.88
N ASP A 128 -27.47 -39.93 -12.03
CA ASP A 128 -27.92 -40.55 -13.28
C ASP A 128 -27.97 -42.08 -13.15
N GLU A 129 -26.93 -42.71 -12.56
CA GLU A 129 -26.87 -44.15 -12.31
C GLU A 129 -28.00 -44.63 -11.38
N VAL A 130 -28.26 -43.89 -10.29
CA VAL A 130 -29.37 -44.18 -9.36
C VAL A 130 -30.71 -44.04 -10.08
N GLY A 131 -30.91 -42.96 -10.84
CA GLY A 131 -32.13 -42.72 -11.61
C GLY A 131 -32.43 -43.83 -12.61
N GLN A 132 -31.42 -44.27 -13.38
CA GLN A 132 -31.56 -45.39 -14.31
C GLN A 132 -31.87 -46.72 -13.61
N THR A 133 -31.28 -46.95 -12.44
CA THR A 133 -31.53 -48.17 -11.65
C THR A 133 -32.95 -48.22 -11.12
N LEU A 134 -33.45 -47.11 -10.57
CA LEU A 134 -34.83 -46.98 -10.11
C LEU A 134 -35.84 -47.15 -11.26
N HIS A 135 -35.56 -46.55 -12.42
CA HIS A 135 -36.40 -46.67 -13.61
C HIS A 135 -36.48 -48.13 -14.09
N ARG A 136 -35.33 -48.82 -14.19
CA ARG A 136 -35.28 -50.25 -14.56
C ARG A 136 -36.08 -51.13 -13.61
N ARG A 137 -35.95 -50.90 -12.29
CA ARG A 137 -36.72 -51.65 -11.29
C ARG A 137 -38.21 -51.47 -11.47
N ARG A 138 -38.69 -50.24 -11.73
CA ARG A 138 -40.11 -49.94 -11.94
C ARG A 138 -40.69 -50.65 -13.16
N ILE A 139 -39.95 -50.75 -14.26
CA ILE A 139 -40.39 -51.45 -15.46
C ILE A 139 -40.49 -52.96 -15.22
N GLN A 140 -39.61 -53.55 -14.41
CA GLN A 140 -39.62 -54.99 -14.13
C GLN A 140 -40.72 -55.43 -13.17
N THR A 141 -41.29 -54.54 -12.36
CA THR A 141 -42.42 -54.82 -11.46
C THR A 141 -43.79 -54.59 -12.10
N THR A 142 -43.85 -54.15 -13.35
CA THR A 142 -45.09 -53.94 -14.11
C THR A 142 -45.25 -55.05 -15.15
#